data_AF-A0A933AX27-F1
#
_entry.id   AF-A0A933AX27-F1
#
_cell.length_a   1.000
_cell.length_b   1.000
_cell.length_c   1.000
_cell.angle_alpha   90.00
_cell.angle_beta   90.00
_cell.angle_gamma   90.00
#
_symmetry.space_group_name_H-M   'P 1'
#
loop_
_entity.id
_entity.type
_entity.pdbx_description
1 polymer ?
#
loop_
_entity_poly.entity_id
_entity_poly.type
_entity_poly.pdbx_seq_one_letter_code
_entity_poly.pdbx_strand_id
1 'polypeptide(L)' 'MRVALRDGESFDSLLRRFKAGVAKHGIISDFKRHQTFMSKGQKARAKEKRAERKRLSKKGGY' A
#
# COMPACT_ATOMS: atom_id res chain seq x y z
N MET A 1 -5.42 9.80 -7.20
CA MET A 1 -5.16 8.63 -8.07
C MET A 1 -6.27 8.59 -9.11
N ARG A 2 -5.94 8.57 -10.42
CA ARG A 2 -6.92 8.41 -11.50
C ARG A 2 -6.45 7.28 -12.42
N VAL A 3 -7.33 6.34 -12.71
CA VAL A 3 -7.08 5.25 -13.67
C VAL A 3 -8.22 5.27 -14.67
N ALA A 4 -7.91 5.63 -15.91
CA ALA A 4 -8.83 5.57 -17.02
C ALA A 4 -8.57 4.32 -17.87
N LEU A 5 -9.62 3.80 -18.50
CA LEU A 5 -9.52 2.76 -19.52
C LEU A 5 -8.66 3.28 -20.68
N ARG A 6 -7.81 2.40 -21.21
CA ARG A 6 -7.03 2.67 -22.42
C ARG A 6 -7.69 1.98 -23.60
N ASP A 7 -7.52 2.52 -24.79
CA ASP A 7 -8.05 1.91 -26.00
C ASP A 7 -7.44 0.52 -26.22
N GLY A 8 -8.31 -0.47 -26.46
CA GLY A 8 -7.91 -1.87 -26.66
C GLY A 8 -7.44 -2.62 -25.40
N GLU A 9 -7.60 -2.05 -24.21
CA GLU A 9 -7.19 -2.71 -22.97
C GLU A 9 -8.24 -3.70 -22.44
N SER A 10 -7.80 -4.87 -21.97
CA SER A 10 -8.66 -5.83 -21.27
C SER A 10 -9.01 -5.37 -19.85
N PHE A 11 -10.17 -5.82 -19.37
CA PHE A 11 -10.65 -5.54 -18.00
C PHE A 11 -9.62 -5.91 -16.92
N ASP A 12 -8.97 -7.07 -17.06
CA ASP A 12 -7.97 -7.53 -16.09
C ASP A 12 -6.75 -6.62 -16.01
N SER A 13 -6.30 -6.09 -17.15
CA SER A 13 -5.19 -5.13 -17.17
C SER A 13 -5.58 -3.83 -16.47
N LEU A 14 -6.78 -3.31 -16.74
CA LEU A 14 -7.31 -2.13 -16.05
C LEU A 14 -7.38 -2.37 -14.54
N LEU A 15 -7.93 -3.51 -14.11
CA LEU A 15 -8.05 -3.88 -12.70
C LEU A 15 -6.68 -4.01 -12.03
N ARG A 16 -5.67 -4.56 -12.73
CA ARG A 16 -4.30 -4.65 -12.22
C ARG A 16 -3.70 -3.27 -11.99
N ARG A 17 -3.86 -2.34 -12.95
CA ARG A 17 -3.38 -0.95 -12.81
C ARG A 17 -4.08 -0.22 -11.68
N PHE A 18 -5.39 -0.42 -11.53
CA PHE A 18 -6.15 0.10 -10.41
C PHE A 18 -5.61 -0.42 -9.07
N LYS A 19 -5.51 -1.75 -8.89
CA LYS A 19 -4.97 -2.36 -7.66
C LYS A 19 -3.55 -1.87 -7.34
N ALA A 20 -2.68 -1.78 -8.36
CA ALA A 20 -1.33 -1.25 -8.21
C ALA A 20 -1.33 0.22 -7.77
N GLY A 21 -2.21 1.06 -8.32
CA GLY A 21 -2.38 2.45 -7.88
C GLY A 21 -2.87 2.56 -6.44
N VAL A 22 -3.87 1.76 -6.05
CA VAL A 22 -4.39 1.71 -4.66
C VAL A 22 -3.28 1.32 -3.68
N ALA A 23 -2.48 0.31 -4.03
CA ALA A 23 -1.35 -0.13 -3.22
C ALA A 23 -0.25 0.94 -3.15
N LYS A 24 0.12 1.57 -4.27
CA LYS A 24 1.13 2.64 -4.34
C LYS A 24 0.78 3.82 -3.46
N HIS A 25 -0.49 4.26 -3.48
CA HIS A 25 -0.97 5.36 -2.65
C HIS A 25 -1.30 4.94 -1.21
N GLY A 26 -1.29 3.64 -0.89
CA GLY A 26 -1.52 3.15 0.46
C GLY A 26 -2.93 3.40 0.99
N ILE A 27 -3.93 3.62 0.13
CA ILE A 27 -5.29 4.03 0.52
C ILE A 27 -5.89 3.08 1.57
N ILE A 28 -5.80 1.77 1.35
CA ILE A 28 -6.33 0.76 2.28
C ILE A 28 -5.56 0.75 3.60
N SER A 29 -4.24 0.90 3.57
CA SER A 29 -3.43 0.93 4.80
C SER A 29 -3.69 2.19 5.62
N ASP A 30 -3.97 3.31 4.95
CA ASP A 30 -4.28 4.56 5.58
C ASP A 30 -5.68 4.54 6.18
N PHE A 31 -6.67 3.98 5.48
CA PHE A 31 -8.00 3.73 6.03
C PHE A 31 -7.91 2.89 7.32
N LYS A 32 -7.22 1.74 7.28
CA LYS A 32 -7.05 0.86 8.44
C LYS A 32 -6.34 1.53 9.62
N ARG A 33 -5.39 2.44 9.34
CA ARG A 33 -4.67 3.19 10.40
C ARG A 33 -5.57 4.17 11.15
N HIS A 34 -6.61 4.69 10.51
CA HIS A 34 -7.54 5.65 11.11
C HIS A 34 -8.85 5.02 11.58
N GLN A 35 -9.08 3.73 11.31
CA GLN A 35 -10.27 3.02 11.74
C GLN A 35 -10.39 2.94 13.27
N THR A 36 -9.26 2.98 13.99
CA THR A 36 -9.23 2.96 15.46
C THR A 36 -8.26 4.00 16.01
N PHE A 37 -8.47 4.40 17.26
CA PHE A 37 -7.52 5.24 17.97
C PHE A 37 -6.23 4.46 18.25
N MET A 38 -5.10 5.03 17.83
CA MET A 38 -3.77 4.53 18.20
C MET A 38 -3.04 5.61 19.00
N SER A 39 -2.53 5.24 20.17
CA SER A 39 -1.71 6.14 20.98
C SER A 39 -0.39 6.48 20.28
N LYS A 40 0.28 7.56 20.71
CA LYS A 40 1.57 7.99 20.13
C LYS A 40 2.61 6.85 20.14
N GLY A 41 2.68 6.10 21.25
CA GLY A 41 3.60 4.95 21.38
C GLY A 41 3.24 3.80 20.43
N GLN A 42 1.96 3.48 20.25
CA GLN A 42 1.53 2.46 19.28
C GLN A 42 1.85 2.88 17.84
N LYS A 43 1.67 4.15 17.48
CA LYS A 43 2.05 4.69 16.17
C LYS A 43 3.56 4.58 15.93
N ALA A 44 4.37 4.87 16.95
CA ALA A 44 5.84 4.75 16.86
C ALA A 44 6.27 3.29 16.61
N ARG A 45 5.77 2.34 17.42
CA ARG A 45 6.07 0.90 17.24
C ARG A 45 5.61 0.37 15.87
N ALA A 46 4.43 0.80 15.40
CA ALA A 46 3.94 0.41 14.08
C ALA A 46 4.82 0.95 12.94
N LYS A 47 5.34 2.18 13.08
CA LYS A 47 6.27 2.80 12.11
C LYS A 47 7.59 2.02 12.05
N GLU A 48 8.16 1.68 13.20
CA GLU A 48 9.41 0.91 13.31
C GLU A 48 9.27 -0.48 12.69
N LYS A 49 8.23 -1.24 13.06
CA LYS A 49 7.93 -2.56 12.49
C LYS A 49 7.74 -2.51 10.97
N ARG A 50 7.11 -1.44 10.44
CA ARG A 50 6.96 -1.24 8.99
C ARG A 50 8.31 -0.99 8.31
N ALA A 51 9.18 -0.19 8.93
CA ALA A 51 10.51 0.09 8.41
C ALA A 51 11.38 -1.18 8.39
N GLU A 52 11.37 -1.95 9.48
CA GLU A 52 12.08 -3.23 9.59
C GLU A 52 11.64 -4.20 8.49
N ARG A 53 10.32 -4.40 8.31
CA ARG A 53 9.79 -5.26 7.24
C ARG A 53 10.27 -4.84 5.86
N LYS A 54 10.32 -3.53 5.58
CA LYS A 54 10.83 -2.99 4.30
C LYS A 54 12.33 -3.22 4.12
N ARG A 55 13.11 -3.26 5.21
CA ARG A 55 14.54 -3.60 5.16
C ARG A 55 14.73 -5.09 4.87
N LEU A 56 13.95 -5.96 5.51
CA LEU A 56 14.02 -7.41 5.30
C LEU A 56 13.62 -7.79 3.86
N SER A 57 12.55 -7.20 3.32
CA SER A 57 12.12 -7.49 1.94
C SER A 57 13.14 -7.05 0.87
N LYS A 58 14.04 -6.12 1.20
CA LYS A 58 15.13 -5.70 0.31
C LYS A 58 16.36 -6.59 0.41
N LYS A 59 16.54 -7.32 1.52
CA LYS A 59 17.71 -8.18 1.76
C LYS A 59 17.56 -9.58 1.15
N GLY A 60 16.34 -10.09 1.02
CA GLY A 60 16.05 -11.43 0.45
C GLY A 60 16.00 -11.49 -1.08
N GLY A 61 16.54 -10.49 -1.78
CA GLY A 61 16.65 -10.44 -3.24
C GLY A 61 18.07 -10.76 -3.70
N TYR A 62 18.56 -11.95 -3.35
CA TYR A 62 19.64 -12.66 -4.03
C TYR A 62 19.03 -13.85 -4.77
#